data_AF-A0A165TIQ8-F1
#
_entry.id   AF-A0A165TIQ8-F1
#
_cell.length_a   1.000
_cell.length_b   1.000
_cell.length_c   1.000
_cell.angle_alpha   90.00
_cell.angle_beta   90.00
_cell.angle_gamma   90.00
#
_symmetry.space_group_name_H-M   'P 1'
#
loop_
_entity.id
_entity.type
_entity.pdbx_description
1 polymer ?
#
loop_
_entity_poly.entity_id
_entity_poly.type
_entity_poly.pdbx_seq_one_letter_code
_entity_poly.pdbx_strand_id
1 'polypeptide(L)'
;ILKVCGKKIGQWPRHLKAALLAVRTTVTRATGYTPYFLLYGKHCLFPFDLTDCTWYRLEWDKVQTMEELLATRIQQIECHKDVLGKVSANLLAS
;
A
#
# COMPACT_ATOMS: atom_id res chain seq x y z
N ILE A 1 3.50 5.02 9.72
CA ILE A 1 2.14 5.57 9.93
C ILE A 1 2.18 7.07 10.19
N LEU A 2 2.84 7.53 11.26
CA LEU A 2 2.92 8.96 11.59
C LEU A 2 3.43 9.84 10.44
N LYS A 3 4.40 9.34 9.65
CA LYS A 3 4.92 10.01 8.45
C LYS A 3 3.83 10.27 7.38
N VAL A 4 2.84 9.37 7.25
CA VAL A 4 1.70 9.54 6.34
C VAL A 4 0.67 10.53 6.92
N CYS A 5 0.50 10.55 8.24
CA CYS A 5 -0.45 11.44 8.91
C CYS A 5 -0.02 12.91 8.89
N GLY A 6 1.27 13.20 8.72
CA GLY A 6 1.81 14.56 8.70
C GLY A 6 1.42 15.35 9.95
N LYS A 7 0.76 16.52 9.75
CA LYS A 7 0.29 17.39 10.84
C LYS A 7 -0.93 16.84 11.61
N LYS A 8 -1.64 15.83 11.08
CA LYS A 8 -2.87 15.28 11.66
C LYS A 8 -2.60 13.93 12.35
N ILE A 9 -1.69 13.91 13.32
CA ILE A 9 -1.24 12.70 14.00
C ILE A 9 -2.41 11.91 14.61
N GLY A 10 -3.44 12.58 15.12
CA GLY A 10 -4.64 11.93 15.68
C GLY A 10 -5.45 11.09 14.70
N GLN A 11 -5.19 11.19 13.39
CA GLN A 11 -5.88 10.40 12.36
C GLN A 11 -5.15 9.10 12.00
N TRP A 12 -4.06 8.76 12.70
CA TRP A 12 -3.33 7.51 12.49
C TRP A 12 -4.21 6.24 12.46
N PRO A 13 -5.31 6.11 13.24
CA PRO A 13 -6.12 4.89 13.20
C PRO A 13 -6.78 4.65 11.83
N ARG A 14 -7.02 5.72 11.04
CA ARG A 14 -7.59 5.62 9.69
C ARG A 14 -6.63 4.92 8.74
N HIS A 15 -5.34 5.16 8.89
CA HIS A 15 -4.28 4.58 8.06
C HIS A 15 -3.84 3.18 8.53
N LEU A 16 -4.29 2.72 9.69
CA LEU A 16 -3.82 1.47 10.31
C LEU A 16 -4.05 0.25 9.41
N LYS A 17 -5.23 0.13 8.80
CA LYS A 17 -5.55 -1.00 7.92
C LYS A 17 -4.61 -1.05 6.70
N ALA A 18 -4.35 0.11 6.10
CA ALA A 18 -3.42 0.23 4.97
C ALA A 18 -1.97 -0.06 5.40
N ALA A 19 -1.57 0.41 6.58
CA ALA A 19 -0.24 0.14 7.15
C ALA A 19 0.02 -1.34 7.42
N LEU A 20 -0.93 -2.03 8.05
CA LEU A 20 -0.81 -3.47 8.30
C LEU A 20 -0.72 -4.26 7.00
N LEU A 21 -1.43 -3.82 5.97
CA LEU A 21 -1.37 -4.45 4.66
C LEU A 21 0.00 -4.20 4.01
N ALA A 22 0.45 -2.95 3.96
CA ALA A 22 1.77 -2.56 3.42
C ALA A 22 2.90 -3.36 4.07
N VAL A 23 2.91 -3.50 5.41
CA VAL A 23 3.95 -4.27 6.12
C VAL A 23 3.92 -5.74 5.73
N ARG A 24 2.73 -6.35 5.63
CA ARG A 24 2.62 -7.79 5.32
C ARG A 24 3.06 -8.14 3.90
N THR A 25 2.97 -7.19 2.98
CA THR A 25 3.19 -7.44 1.56
C THR A 25 4.43 -6.77 0.99
N THR A 26 5.16 -6.02 1.82
CA THR A 26 6.46 -5.47 1.45
C THR A 26 7.55 -6.45 1.86
N VAL A 27 8.56 -6.60 1.00
CA VAL A 27 9.70 -7.48 1.27
C VAL A 27 10.53 -6.88 2.41
N THR A 28 10.85 -7.70 3.41
CA THR A 28 11.71 -7.28 4.52
C THR A 28 13.16 -7.50 4.15
N ARG A 29 14.03 -6.51 4.40
CA ARG A 29 15.48 -6.61 4.12
C ARG A 29 16.16 -7.77 4.85
N ALA A 30 15.70 -8.13 6.04
CA ALA A 30 16.28 -9.20 6.86
C ALA A 30 16.10 -10.60 6.25
N THR A 31 14.95 -10.87 5.64
CA THR A 31 14.61 -12.20 5.11
C THR A 31 14.61 -12.26 3.59
N GLY A 32 14.53 -11.12 2.89
CA GLY A 32 14.35 -11.07 1.45
C GLY A 32 12.96 -11.50 0.97
N TYR A 33 12.04 -11.82 1.89
CA TYR A 33 10.68 -12.26 1.59
C TYR A 33 9.64 -11.35 2.28
N THR A 34 8.42 -11.35 1.75
CA THR A 34 7.29 -10.67 2.40
C THR A 34 6.83 -11.51 3.61
N PRO A 35 6.37 -10.88 4.70
CA PRO A 35 5.78 -11.62 5.82
C PRO A 35 4.61 -12.52 5.39
N TYR A 36 3.82 -12.09 4.40
CA TYR A 36 2.74 -12.90 3.84
C TYR A 36 3.27 -14.19 3.19
N PHE A 37 4.36 -14.10 2.42
CA PHE A 37 4.98 -15.27 1.81
C PHE A 37 5.49 -16.25 2.86
N LEU A 38 6.13 -15.74 3.91
CA LEU A 38 6.64 -16.59 5.00
C LEU A 38 5.52 -17.30 5.76
N LEU A 39 4.36 -16.66 5.91
CA LEU A 39 3.22 -17.22 6.65
C LEU A 39 2.42 -18.23 5.82
N TYR A 40 2.23 -17.97 4.53
CA TYR A 40 1.31 -18.75 3.69
C TYR A 40 1.99 -19.55 2.58
N GLY A 41 3.31 -19.44 2.42
CA GLY A 41 4.06 -20.13 1.37
C GLY A 41 3.73 -19.67 -0.06
N LYS A 42 3.04 -18.54 -0.23
CA LYS A 42 2.60 -18.01 -1.53
C LYS A 42 2.78 -16.51 -1.61
N HIS A 43 3.07 -16.01 -2.81
CA HIS A 43 3.17 -14.55 -3.03
C HIS A 43 1.80 -13.90 -2.86
N CYS A 44 1.77 -12.76 -2.18
CA CYS A 44 0.57 -11.94 -2.11
C CYS A 44 0.42 -11.25 -3.48
N LEU A 45 -0.58 -11.65 -4.26
CA LEU A 45 -0.95 -10.97 -5.49
C LEU A 45 -2.00 -9.93 -5.15
N PHE A 46 -1.69 -8.66 -5.37
CA PHE A 46 -2.72 -7.65 -5.32
C PHE A 46 -3.45 -7.52 -6.65
N PRO A 47 -4.76 -7.19 -6.65
CA PRO A 47 -5.47 -6.80 -7.86
C PRO A 47 -4.73 -5.69 -8.63
N PHE A 48 -4.06 -4.78 -7.93
CA PHE A 48 -3.27 -3.72 -8.54
C PHE A 48 -1.89 -4.14 -9.05
N ASP A 49 -1.30 -5.25 -8.60
CA ASP A 49 -0.09 -5.80 -9.21
C ASP A 49 -0.39 -6.40 -10.60
N LEU A 50 -1.68 -6.68 -10.87
CA LEU A 50 -2.17 -7.26 -12.11
C LEU A 50 -2.71 -6.22 -13.10
N THR A 51 -3.35 -5.14 -12.63
CA THR A 51 -4.06 -4.18 -13.51
C THR A 51 -3.26 -2.94 -13.88
N ASP A 52 -2.37 -2.47 -13.00
CA ASP A 52 -1.59 -1.26 -13.24
C ASP A 52 -0.13 -1.54 -12.95
N CYS A 53 0.74 -1.09 -13.85
CA CYS A 53 2.15 -0.89 -13.59
C CYS A 53 2.32 0.22 -12.52
N THR A 54 1.96 -0.09 -11.27
CA THR A 54 1.94 0.82 -10.12
C THR A 54 3.33 1.35 -9.74
N TRP A 55 4.39 0.82 -10.36
CA TRP A 55 5.72 1.39 -10.34
C TRP A 55 5.77 2.83 -10.89
N TYR A 56 4.80 3.26 -11.70
CA TYR A 56 4.84 4.57 -12.33
C TYR A 56 4.19 5.70 -11.50
N ARG A 57 3.29 5.38 -10.56
CA ARG A 57 2.44 6.42 -9.91
C ARG A 57 3.11 7.12 -8.73
N LEU A 58 4.23 6.62 -8.21
CA LEU A 58 4.96 7.26 -7.11
C LEU A 58 6.45 7.37 -7.41
N GLU A 59 7.07 8.36 -6.77
CA GLU A 59 8.50 8.69 -6.88
C GLU A 59 9.36 7.66 -6.13
N TRP A 60 9.34 6.41 -6.60
CA TRP A 60 10.11 5.30 -6.03
C TRP A 60 11.62 5.55 -6.07
N ASP A 61 12.08 6.34 -7.04
CA ASP A 61 13.45 6.83 -7.17
C ASP A 61 13.92 7.61 -5.93
N LYS A 62 12.99 8.25 -5.21
CA LYS A 62 13.28 9.02 -4.01
C LYS A 62 13.19 8.21 -2.71
N VAL A 63 12.68 6.97 -2.77
CA VAL A 63 12.54 6.12 -1.58
C VAL A 63 13.88 5.51 -1.21
N GLN A 64 14.46 5.96 -0.09
CA GLN A 64 15.77 5.49 0.35
C GLN A 64 15.67 4.62 1.62
N THR A 65 14.60 4.79 2.40
CA THR A 65 14.43 4.05 3.67
C THR A 65 13.20 3.15 3.66
N MET A 66 13.20 2.15 4.55
CA MET A 66 12.05 1.26 4.73
C MET A 66 10.81 2.04 5.23
N GLU A 67 11.00 3.04 6.07
CA GLU A 67 9.90 3.87 6.57
C GLU A 67 9.26 4.67 5.43
N GLU A 68 10.05 5.15 4.48
CA GLU A 68 9.57 5.82 3.26
C GLU A 68 8.85 4.85 2.36
N LEU A 69 9.42 3.67 2.15
CA LEU A 69 8.82 2.61 1.37
C LEU A 69 7.42 2.25 1.90
N LEU A 70 7.32 2.07 3.21
CA LEU A 70 6.05 1.78 3.87
C LEU A 70 5.07 2.96 3.81
N ALA A 71 5.55 4.20 3.94
CA ALA A 71 4.70 5.38 3.81
C ALA A 71 4.10 5.52 2.39
N THR A 72 4.94 5.38 1.37
CA THR A 72 4.56 5.35 -0.05
C THR A 72 3.57 4.23 -0.32
N ARG A 73 3.82 3.01 0.20
CA ARG A 73 2.90 1.87 0.07
C ARG A 73 1.54 2.10 0.73
N ILE A 74 1.50 2.74 1.90
CA ILE A 74 0.24 3.10 2.56
C ILE A 74 -0.59 4.03 1.66
N GLN A 75 0.04 5.06 1.10
CA GLN A 75 -0.63 6.02 0.21
C GLN A 75 -1.16 5.34 -1.07
N GLN A 76 -0.42 4.38 -1.63
CA GLN A 76 -0.88 3.59 -2.78
C GLN A 76 -2.18 2.84 -2.48
N ILE A 77 -2.16 2.11 -1.36
CA ILE A 77 -3.28 1.28 -0.94
C ILE A 77 -4.53 2.14 -0.67
N GLU A 78 -4.34 3.35 -0.14
CA GLU A 78 -5.43 4.28 0.13
C GLU A 78 -5.98 4.93 -1.15
N CYS A 79 -5.11 5.47 -2.01
CA CYS A 79 -5.49 6.06 -3.28
C CYS A 79 -6.30 5.09 -4.15
N HIS A 80 -5.91 3.81 -4.17
CA HIS A 80 -6.61 2.79 -4.94
C HIS A 80 -8.03 2.54 -4.44
N LYS A 81 -8.27 2.53 -3.12
CA LYS A 81 -9.63 2.34 -2.57
C LYS A 81 -10.58 3.44 -3.05
N ASP A 82 -10.08 4.66 -3.12
CA ASP A 82 -10.88 5.79 -3.60
C ASP A 82 -11.20 5.65 -5.10
N VAL A 83 -10.25 5.17 -5.91
CA VAL A 83 -10.46 4.92 -7.34
C VAL A 83 -11.46 3.78 -7.56
N LEU A 84 -11.30 2.64 -6.86
CA LEU A 84 -12.24 1.52 -6.95
C LEU A 84 -13.65 1.92 -6.55
N GLY A 85 -13.80 2.71 -5.49
CA GLY A 85 -15.10 3.22 -5.06
C GLY A 85 -15.78 4.06 -6.13
N LYS A 86 -15.04 4.94 -6.81
CA LYS A 86 -15.54 5.77 -7.92
C LYS A 86 -15.94 4.93 -9.14
N VAL A 87 -15.09 3.98 -9.54
CA VAL A 87 -15.37 3.10 -10.69
C VAL A 87 -16.61 2.26 -10.41
N SER A 88 -16.71 1.66 -9.22
CA SER A 88 -17.89 0.89 -8.82
C SER A 88 -19.16 1.74 -8.83
N ALA A 89 -19.10 3.00 -8.39
CA ALA A 89 -20.25 3.90 -8.43
C ALA A 89 -20.67 4.23 -9.87
N ASN A 90 -19.72 4.47 -10.77
CA ASN A 90 -20.00 4.74 -12.19
C ASN A 90 -20.62 3.53 -12.90
N LEU A 91 -20.15 2.31 -12.59
CA LEU A 91 -20.70 1.07 -13.15
C LEU A 91 -22.13 0.79 -12.68
N LEU A 92 -22.47 1.15 -11.44
CA LEU A 92 -23.84 1.00 -10.91
C LEU A 92 -24.79 2.10 -11.40
N ALA A 93 -24.25 3.21 -11.89
CA ALA A 93 -25.00 4.33 -12.47
C ALA A 93 -25.17 4.23 -14.00
N SER A 94 -24.57 3.21 -14.63
CA SER A 94 -24.68 2.89 -16.07
C SER A 94 -25.65 1.73 -16.28
#